data_AF-R8N6S0-F1
#
_entry.id   AF-R8N6S0-F1
#
_cell.length_a   1.000
_cell.length_b   1.000
_cell.length_c   1.000
_cell.angle_alpha   90.00
_cell.angle_beta   90.00
_cell.angle_gamma   90.00
#
_symmetry.space_group_name_H-M   'P 1'
#
loop_
_entity.id
_entity.type
_entity.pdbx_description
1 polymer ?
#
loop_
_entity_poly.entity_id
_entity_poly.type
_entity_poly.pdbx_seq_one_letter_code
_entity_poly.pdbx_strand_id
1 'polypeptide(L)'
;MKKLLSVLVTITVMAIASYSLMKVLLYYANKSAGVNTVAQIEEVQEKKKTLDFVRTTHESYNNFLNYGKAERYTDGDWKHFKRWFQEQEASLKNIHKEIKNEKIKRDVNRSYEIVKKGVELQNIEYVIYAHRVYHDLDILVNKHKGETNIWGYTEFGDGQNIRVIEQAIQTK
;
A
#
# COMPACT_ATOMS: atom_id res chain seq x y z
N MET A 1 48.35 -28.23 -24.17
CA MET A 1 47.41 -29.09 -23.39
C MET A 1 47.02 -28.50 -22.04
N LYS A 2 47.95 -28.11 -21.15
CA LYS A 2 47.62 -27.56 -19.80
C LYS A 2 46.75 -26.29 -19.81
N LYS A 3 46.97 -25.35 -20.74
CA LYS A 3 46.16 -24.12 -20.87
C LYS A 3 44.73 -24.39 -21.35
N LEU A 4 44.54 -25.32 -22.29
CA LEU A 4 43.22 -25.75 -22.78
C LEU A 4 42.41 -26.46 -21.69
N LEU A 5 43.06 -27.32 -20.90
CA LEU A 5 42.43 -27.98 -19.76
C LEU A 5 42.03 -26.97 -18.67
N SER A 6 42.88 -25.99 -18.39
CA SER A 6 42.57 -24.91 -17.44
C SER A 6 41.36 -24.10 -17.90
N VAL A 7 41.26 -23.74 -19.18
CA VAL A 7 40.12 -22.98 -19.72
C VAL A 7 38.82 -23.78 -19.65
N LEU A 8 38.87 -25.08 -19.99
CA LEU A 8 37.71 -25.98 -19.87
C LEU A 8 37.22 -26.07 -18.42
N VAL A 9 38.12 -26.25 -17.45
CA VAL A 9 37.77 -26.28 -16.02
C VAL A 9 37.12 -24.98 -15.57
N THR A 10 37.65 -23.82 -15.97
CA THR A 10 37.08 -22.53 -15.60
C THR A 10 35.68 -22.33 -16.18
N ILE A 11 35.44 -22.75 -17.43
CA ILE A 11 34.11 -22.68 -18.06
C ILE A 11 33.13 -23.58 -17.32
N THR A 12 33.53 -24.80 -16.94
CA THR A 12 32.67 -25.71 -16.19
C THR A 12 32.31 -25.15 -14.81
N VAL A 13 33.26 -24.55 -14.09
CA VAL A 13 33.00 -23.92 -12.78
C VAL A 13 32.04 -22.74 -12.92
N MET A 14 32.22 -21.89 -13.93
CA MET A 14 31.32 -20.76 -14.20
C MET A 14 29.90 -21.24 -14.54
N ALA A 15 29.75 -22.31 -15.33
CA ALA A 15 28.45 -22.87 -15.65
C ALA A 15 27.71 -23.38 -14.41
N ILE A 16 28.43 -24.06 -13.49
CA ILE A 16 27.87 -24.56 -12.23
C ILE A 16 27.46 -23.39 -11.31
N ALA A 17 28.29 -22.35 -11.22
CA ALA A 17 28.00 -21.15 -10.43
C ALA A 17 26.76 -20.42 -10.96
N SER A 18 26.66 -20.21 -12.27
CA SER A 18 25.51 -19.58 -12.92
C SER A 18 24.23 -20.39 -12.76
N TYR A 19 24.30 -21.72 -12.87
CA TYR A 19 23.15 -22.60 -12.65
C TYR A 19 22.67 -22.56 -11.19
N SER A 20 23.61 -22.53 -10.23
CA SER A 20 23.30 -22.43 -8.81
C SER A 20 22.68 -21.08 -8.46
N LEU A 21 23.23 -19.99 -9.01
CA LEU A 21 22.68 -18.65 -8.85
C LEU A 21 21.28 -18.54 -9.47
N MET A 22 21.07 -19.11 -10.65
CA MET A 22 19.75 -19.15 -11.28
C MET A 22 18.73 -19.92 -10.44
N LYS A 23 19.11 -21.04 -9.80
CA LYS A 23 18.24 -21.73 -8.84
C LYS A 23 17.89 -20.89 -7.63
N VAL A 24 18.86 -20.13 -7.10
CA VAL A 24 18.61 -19.21 -5.98
C VAL A 24 17.66 -18.08 -6.40
N LEU A 25 17.89 -17.48 -7.58
CA LEU A 25 17.01 -16.43 -8.12
C LEU A 25 15.61 -16.96 -8.39
N LEU A 26 15.47 -18.14 -9.00
CA LEU A 26 14.18 -18.80 -9.21
C LEU A 26 13.51 -19.16 -7.89
N TYR A 27 14.27 -19.61 -6.90
CA TYR A 27 13.74 -19.87 -5.56
C TYR A 27 13.19 -18.59 -4.94
N TYR A 28 13.88 -17.46 -5.02
CA TYR A 28 13.38 -16.19 -4.47
C TYR A 28 12.29 -15.52 -5.33
N ALA A 29 12.28 -15.74 -6.65
CA ALA A 29 11.23 -15.26 -7.53
C ALA A 29 9.93 -16.07 -7.39
N ASN A 30 10.01 -17.39 -7.18
CA ASN A 30 8.85 -18.27 -6.94
C ASN A 30 8.48 -18.40 -5.47
N LYS A 31 9.36 -18.01 -4.55
CA LYS A 31 8.99 -17.80 -3.16
C LYS A 31 8.10 -16.57 -3.15
N SER A 32 6.80 -16.80 -3.28
CA SER A 32 5.80 -15.83 -2.86
C SER A 32 6.27 -15.30 -1.50
N ALA A 33 6.52 -13.99 -1.42
CA ALA A 33 6.66 -13.32 -0.14
C ALA A 33 5.48 -13.81 0.68
N GLY A 34 5.79 -14.53 1.77
CA GLY A 34 4.88 -15.49 2.39
C GLY A 34 3.46 -14.93 2.37
N VAL A 35 2.58 -15.63 1.68
CA VAL A 35 1.14 -15.39 1.78
C VAL A 35 0.84 -15.60 3.25
N ASN A 36 0.89 -14.51 4.02
CA ASN A 36 0.16 -14.42 5.27
C ASN A 36 -1.24 -14.79 4.83
N THR A 37 -1.63 -16.00 5.23
CA THR A 37 -2.96 -16.56 5.08
C THR A 37 -3.93 -15.41 5.03
N VAL A 38 -4.55 -15.18 3.87
CA VAL A 38 -5.62 -14.20 3.71
C VAL A 38 -6.60 -14.58 4.80
N ALA A 39 -6.52 -13.88 5.94
CA ALA A 39 -7.34 -14.13 7.11
C ALA A 39 -8.76 -14.15 6.56
N GLN A 40 -9.55 -15.19 6.83
CA GLN A 40 -10.88 -15.37 6.23
C GLN A 40 -11.61 -14.02 6.16
N ILE A 41 -11.51 -13.33 5.02
CA ILE A 41 -12.00 -11.96 4.90
C ILE A 41 -13.49 -12.16 4.83
N GLU A 42 -14.19 -11.55 5.79
CA GLU A 42 -15.64 -11.48 5.79
C GLU A 42 -16.11 -11.07 4.39
N GLU A 43 -17.09 -11.78 3.83
CA GLU A 43 -17.57 -11.46 2.49
C GLU A 43 -18.02 -10.00 2.45
N VAL A 44 -17.42 -9.23 1.55
CA VAL A 44 -17.63 -7.79 1.49
C VAL A 44 -19.03 -7.52 0.94
N GLN A 45 -19.95 -7.12 1.81
CA GLN A 45 -21.34 -6.80 1.46
C GLN A 45 -21.61 -5.28 1.40
N GLU A 46 -20.66 -4.53 0.85
CA GLU A 46 -20.77 -3.08 0.67
C GLU A 46 -21.47 -2.68 -0.63
N LYS A 47 -22.05 -1.48 -0.64
CA LYS A 47 -22.66 -0.92 -1.86
C LYS A 47 -21.57 -0.63 -2.89
N LYS A 48 -21.87 -0.80 -4.18
CA LYS A 48 -20.96 -0.46 -5.29
C LYS A 48 -20.36 0.95 -5.17
N LYS A 49 -21.18 1.95 -4.80
CA LYS A 49 -20.70 3.34 -4.59
C LYS A 49 -19.58 3.42 -3.55
N THR A 50 -19.70 2.67 -2.45
CA THR A 50 -18.68 2.61 -1.39
C THR A 50 -17.39 1.99 -1.90
N LEU A 51 -17.53 0.89 -2.65
CA LEU A 51 -16.41 0.17 -3.27
C LEU A 51 -15.67 1.05 -4.29
N ASP A 52 -16.43 1.75 -5.14
CA ASP A 52 -15.90 2.73 -6.09
C ASP A 52 -15.22 3.90 -5.37
N PHE A 53 -15.76 4.39 -4.25
CA PHE A 53 -15.14 5.45 -3.47
C PHE A 53 -13.77 5.03 -2.90
N VAL A 54 -13.66 3.81 -2.38
CA VAL A 54 -12.37 3.27 -1.89
C VAL A 54 -11.34 3.27 -3.01
N ARG A 55 -11.71 2.73 -4.18
CA ARG A 55 -10.84 2.65 -5.35
C ARG A 55 -10.42 4.03 -5.87
N THR A 56 -11.35 4.95 -6.08
CA THR A 56 -11.03 6.28 -6.63
C THR A 56 -10.22 7.12 -5.66
N THR A 57 -10.41 6.94 -4.36
CA THR A 57 -9.60 7.59 -3.33
C THR A 57 -8.18 7.02 -3.31
N HIS A 58 -8.02 5.69 -3.40
CA HIS A 58 -6.72 5.05 -3.58
C HIS A 58 -5.99 5.56 -4.84
N GLU A 59 -6.66 5.58 -5.99
CA GLU A 59 -6.12 6.12 -7.25
C GLU A 59 -5.71 7.59 -7.12
N SER A 60 -6.49 8.41 -6.41
CA SER A 60 -6.15 9.81 -6.13
C SER A 60 -4.87 9.91 -5.30
N TYR A 61 -4.76 9.17 -4.20
CA TYR A 61 -3.53 9.16 -3.40
C TYR A 61 -2.32 8.68 -4.19
N ASN A 62 -2.47 7.67 -5.05
CA ASN A 62 -1.41 7.23 -5.95
C ASN A 62 -0.93 8.37 -6.86
N ASN A 63 -1.84 9.15 -7.44
CA ASN A 63 -1.44 10.29 -8.28
C ASN A 63 -0.65 11.36 -7.50
N PHE A 64 -0.92 11.52 -6.20
CA PHE A 64 -0.20 12.48 -5.37
C PHE A 64 1.14 11.92 -4.85
N LEU A 65 1.19 10.66 -4.44
CA LEU A 65 2.30 10.12 -3.64
C LEU A 65 3.22 9.14 -4.39
N ASN A 66 2.73 8.48 -5.44
CA ASN A 66 3.40 7.33 -6.04
C ASN A 66 4.63 7.72 -6.89
N TYR A 67 5.41 6.70 -7.29
CA TYR A 67 6.66 6.75 -8.05
C TYR A 67 7.81 7.48 -7.33
N GLY A 68 7.91 7.32 -6.01
CA GLY A 68 8.95 7.96 -5.20
C GLY A 68 8.76 9.46 -5.02
N LYS A 69 7.62 10.00 -5.46
CA LYS A 69 7.34 11.44 -5.41
C LYS A 69 7.27 12.00 -3.99
N ALA A 70 6.81 11.21 -3.03
CA ALA A 70 6.74 11.62 -1.63
C ALA A 70 8.09 12.08 -1.05
N GLU A 71 9.22 11.53 -1.51
CA GLU A 71 10.56 11.90 -1.05
C GLU A 71 11.01 13.29 -1.55
N ARG A 72 10.36 13.81 -2.60
CA ARG A 72 10.68 15.09 -3.25
C ARG A 72 9.43 15.97 -3.39
N TYR A 73 8.55 15.91 -2.39
CA TYR A 73 7.27 16.61 -2.41
C TYR A 73 7.47 18.13 -2.38
N THR A 74 7.04 18.83 -3.42
CA THR A 74 7.25 20.27 -3.58
C THR A 74 6.09 21.09 -3.01
N ASP A 75 6.28 22.41 -2.86
CA ASP A 75 5.21 23.34 -2.49
C ASP A 75 4.06 23.34 -3.51
N GLY A 76 4.38 23.14 -4.80
CA GLY A 76 3.38 23.00 -5.85
C GLY A 76 2.52 21.74 -5.66
N ASP A 77 3.15 20.63 -5.26
CA ASP A 77 2.44 19.39 -4.95
C ASP A 77 1.53 19.56 -3.72
N TRP A 78 2.03 20.20 -2.67
CA TRP A 78 1.22 20.56 -1.50
C TRP A 78 0.02 21.42 -1.89
N LYS A 79 0.20 22.44 -2.74
CA LYS A 79 -0.91 23.28 -3.21
C LYS A 79 -1.97 22.45 -3.94
N HIS A 80 -1.56 21.55 -4.82
CA HIS A 80 -2.49 20.68 -5.55
C HIS A 80 -3.21 19.70 -4.61
N PHE A 81 -2.48 19.06 -3.70
CA PHE A 81 -3.06 18.13 -2.74
C PHE A 81 -4.01 18.81 -1.76
N LYS A 82 -3.65 19.98 -1.21
CA LYS A 82 -4.52 20.78 -0.34
C LYS A 82 -5.82 21.16 -1.04
N ARG A 83 -5.76 21.55 -2.30
CA ARG A 83 -6.94 21.87 -3.10
C ARG A 83 -7.84 20.65 -3.27
N TRP A 84 -7.28 19.50 -3.67
CA TRP A 84 -8.03 18.26 -3.78
C TRP A 84 -8.67 17.87 -2.44
N PHE A 85 -7.93 17.97 -1.34
CA PHE A 85 -8.45 17.67 -0.01
C PHE A 85 -9.63 18.59 0.35
N GLN A 86 -9.52 19.90 0.11
CA GLN A 86 -10.63 20.84 0.33
C GLN A 86 -11.89 20.50 -0.48
N GLU A 87 -11.71 20.08 -1.75
CA GLU A 87 -12.81 19.67 -2.63
C GLU A 87 -13.44 18.35 -2.18
N GLN A 88 -12.66 17.44 -1.57
CA GLN A 88 -13.10 16.10 -1.17
C GLN A 88 -13.42 15.95 0.32
N GLU A 89 -13.12 16.94 1.16
CA GLU A 89 -13.13 16.81 2.63
C GLU A 89 -14.47 16.29 3.14
N ALA A 90 -15.57 16.85 2.65
CA ALA A 90 -16.91 16.44 3.06
C ALA A 90 -17.19 14.97 2.73
N SER A 91 -16.72 14.48 1.57
CA SER A 91 -16.89 13.08 1.16
C SER A 91 -16.02 12.15 2.01
N LEU A 92 -14.74 12.48 2.20
CA LEU A 92 -13.79 11.74 3.04
C LEU A 92 -14.28 11.64 4.49
N LYS A 93 -14.78 12.74 5.04
CA LYS A 93 -15.33 12.79 6.40
C LYS A 93 -16.57 11.95 6.58
N ASN A 94 -17.46 11.90 5.58
CA ASN A 94 -18.81 11.35 5.74
C ASN A 94 -18.99 9.93 5.18
N ILE A 95 -18.02 9.39 4.43
CA ILE A 95 -18.16 8.05 3.79
C ILE A 95 -18.48 6.93 4.79
N HIS A 96 -18.00 7.02 6.04
CA HIS A 96 -18.31 6.05 7.09
C HIS A 96 -19.83 5.87 7.34
N LYS A 97 -20.64 6.86 7.00
CA LYS A 97 -22.11 6.80 7.13
C LYS A 97 -22.76 5.90 6.09
N GLU A 98 -22.07 5.64 4.97
CA GLU A 98 -22.56 4.82 3.86
C GLU A 98 -22.03 3.37 3.91
N ILE A 99 -21.02 3.12 4.73
CA ILE A 99 -20.40 1.79 4.94
C ILE A 99 -21.25 0.99 5.93
N LYS A 100 -21.36 -0.33 5.74
CA LYS A 100 -22.03 -1.23 6.69
C LYS A 100 -21.04 -1.87 7.66
N ASN A 101 -19.90 -2.33 7.17
CA ASN A 101 -18.90 -3.04 7.95
C ASN A 101 -18.20 -2.09 8.95
N GLU A 102 -18.27 -2.45 10.23
CA GLU A 102 -17.75 -1.59 11.31
C GLU A 102 -16.23 -1.41 11.28
N LYS A 103 -15.47 -2.39 10.78
CA LYS A 103 -14.01 -2.27 10.66
C LYS A 103 -13.66 -1.28 9.55
N ILE A 104 -14.29 -1.40 8.38
CA ILE A 104 -14.11 -0.46 7.26
C ILE A 104 -14.50 0.97 7.70
N LYS A 105 -15.58 1.14 8.47
CA LYS A 105 -15.96 2.46 9.03
C LYS A 105 -14.84 3.08 9.86
N ARG A 106 -14.23 2.30 10.76
CA ARG A 106 -13.14 2.79 11.59
C ARG A 106 -11.91 3.11 10.75
N ASP A 107 -11.60 2.29 9.75
CA ASP A 107 -10.47 2.50 8.85
C ASP A 107 -10.59 3.80 8.05
N VAL A 108 -11.73 4.04 7.39
CA VAL A 108 -11.92 5.28 6.63
C VAL A 108 -11.95 6.52 7.54
N ASN A 109 -12.46 6.40 8.77
CA ASN A 109 -12.43 7.49 9.74
C ASN A 109 -11.00 7.80 10.19
N ARG A 110 -10.21 6.78 10.55
CA ARG A 110 -8.78 6.97 10.89
C ARG A 110 -8.01 7.59 9.74
N SER A 111 -8.30 7.16 8.50
CA SER A 111 -7.69 7.73 7.29
C SER A 111 -8.05 9.20 7.10
N TYR A 112 -9.31 9.60 7.31
CA TYR A 112 -9.72 11.01 7.29
C TYR A 112 -8.99 11.85 8.36
N GLU A 113 -8.98 11.38 9.61
CA GLU A 113 -8.35 12.10 10.72
C GLU A 113 -6.84 12.31 10.46
N ILE A 114 -6.14 11.26 10.01
CA ILE A 114 -4.69 11.36 9.77
C ILE A 114 -4.35 12.20 8.53
N VAL A 115 -5.13 12.11 7.44
CA VAL A 115 -4.87 12.97 6.25
C VAL A 115 -5.16 14.43 6.54
N LYS A 116 -6.23 14.73 7.29
CA LYS A 116 -6.56 16.09 7.69
C LYS A 116 -5.40 16.72 8.45
N LYS A 117 -4.87 15.99 9.44
CA LYS A 117 -3.69 16.40 10.19
C LYS A 117 -2.45 16.53 9.30
N GLY A 118 -2.25 15.61 8.35
CA GLY A 118 -1.18 15.70 7.35
C GLY A 118 -1.26 16.96 6.49
N VAL A 119 -2.47 17.38 6.12
CA VAL A 119 -2.72 18.63 5.38
C VAL A 119 -2.44 19.86 6.23
N GLU A 120 -2.92 19.88 7.48
CA GLU A 120 -2.75 21.00 8.43
C GLU A 120 -1.28 21.22 8.79
N LEU A 121 -0.54 20.15 9.03
CA LEU A 121 0.87 20.20 9.44
C LEU A 121 1.85 20.10 8.26
N GLN A 122 1.35 19.94 7.03
CA GLN A 122 2.16 19.57 5.86
C GLN A 122 3.11 18.39 6.13
N ASN A 123 2.60 17.38 6.82
CA ASN A 123 3.36 16.17 7.12
C ASN A 123 3.03 15.09 6.08
N ILE A 124 3.98 14.83 5.17
CA ILE A 124 3.82 13.85 4.09
C ILE A 124 3.65 12.43 4.63
N GLU A 125 4.26 12.09 5.77
CA GLU A 125 4.15 10.77 6.37
C GLU A 125 2.70 10.45 6.78
N TYR A 126 1.98 11.45 7.29
CA TYR A 126 0.56 11.29 7.65
C TYR A 126 -0.33 11.10 6.42
N VAL A 127 0.02 11.75 5.29
CA VAL A 127 -0.66 11.52 4.01
C VAL A 127 -0.37 10.12 3.47
N ILE A 128 0.87 9.62 3.62
CA ILE A 128 1.23 8.24 3.29
C ILE A 128 0.40 7.27 4.13
N TYR A 129 0.28 7.48 5.43
CA TYR A 129 -0.53 6.60 6.28
C TYR A 129 -1.99 6.54 5.82
N ALA A 130 -2.60 7.67 5.48
CA ALA A 130 -3.94 7.70 4.92
C ALA A 130 -4.06 6.89 3.61
N HIS A 131 -3.07 7.04 2.72
CA HIS A 131 -2.98 6.27 1.48
C HIS A 131 -2.89 4.76 1.73
N ARG A 132 -2.04 4.32 2.67
CA ARG A 132 -1.86 2.89 2.99
C ARG A 132 -3.15 2.22 3.44
N VAL A 133 -4.02 2.94 4.17
CA VAL A 133 -5.36 2.44 4.54
C VAL A 133 -6.20 2.16 3.29
N TYR A 134 -6.29 3.13 2.36
CA TYR A 134 -7.08 2.96 1.14
C TYR A 134 -6.49 1.94 0.17
N HIS A 135 -5.17 1.83 0.11
CA HIS A 135 -4.48 0.80 -0.65
C HIS A 135 -4.89 -0.61 -0.20
N ASP A 136 -4.75 -0.90 1.10
CA ASP A 136 -5.11 -2.21 1.63
C ASP A 136 -6.62 -2.45 1.47
N LEU A 137 -7.46 -1.46 1.78
CA LEU A 137 -8.90 -1.59 1.58
C LEU A 137 -9.25 -1.89 0.12
N ASP A 138 -8.68 -1.19 -0.86
CA ASP A 138 -8.96 -1.42 -2.28
C ASP A 138 -8.63 -2.86 -2.70
N ILE A 139 -7.47 -3.38 -2.27
CA ILE A 139 -7.08 -4.77 -2.55
C ILE A 139 -8.10 -5.74 -1.93
N LEU A 140 -8.47 -5.54 -0.66
CA LEU A 140 -9.34 -6.44 0.08
C LEU A 140 -10.80 -6.39 -0.41
N VAL A 141 -11.34 -5.20 -0.69
CA VAL A 141 -12.76 -4.99 -0.98
C VAL A 141 -13.10 -5.00 -2.47
N ASN A 142 -12.20 -4.51 -3.32
CA ASN A 142 -12.39 -4.52 -4.78
C ASN A 142 -11.70 -5.69 -5.48
N LYS A 143 -10.98 -6.55 -4.74
CA LYS A 143 -10.21 -7.68 -5.28
C LYS A 143 -9.29 -7.23 -6.42
N HIS A 144 -8.56 -6.14 -6.17
CA HIS A 144 -7.67 -5.54 -7.15
C HIS A 144 -6.70 -6.59 -7.70
N LYS A 145 -6.78 -6.87 -9.01
CA LYS A 145 -6.06 -8.01 -9.61
C LYS A 145 -4.58 -7.73 -9.91
N GLY A 146 -4.18 -6.47 -9.91
CA GLY A 146 -2.83 -6.04 -10.29
C GLY A 146 -1.85 -5.87 -9.12
N GLU A 147 -2.35 -5.76 -7.89
CA GLU A 147 -1.56 -5.52 -6.68
C GLU A 147 -2.14 -6.36 -5.55
N THR A 148 -1.28 -7.12 -4.87
CA THR A 148 -1.68 -8.08 -3.83
C THR A 148 -0.96 -7.84 -2.51
N ASN A 149 -0.08 -6.84 -2.46
CA ASN A 149 0.69 -6.52 -1.28
C ASN A 149 -0.21 -5.81 -0.25
N ILE A 150 -0.52 -6.47 0.87
CA ILE A 150 -1.23 -5.84 1.98
C ILE A 150 -0.18 -5.33 2.98
N TRP A 151 -0.25 -4.05 3.33
CA TRP A 151 0.69 -3.41 4.25
C TRP A 151 0.24 -3.42 5.71
N GLY A 152 -1.00 -3.82 5.98
CA GLY A 152 -1.54 -4.03 7.33
C GLY A 152 -2.01 -2.75 8.03
N TYR A 153 -2.42 -1.73 7.30
CA TYR A 153 -2.89 -0.45 7.83
C TYR A 153 -4.42 -0.40 8.05
N THR A 154 -5.13 -1.48 7.78
CA THR A 154 -6.59 -1.60 7.90
C THR A 154 -6.97 -2.68 8.93
N GLU A 155 -7.97 -2.37 9.76
CA GLU A 155 -8.56 -3.30 10.74
C GLU A 155 -9.41 -4.37 10.04
N PHE A 156 -9.96 -4.04 8.87
CA PHE A 156 -10.67 -4.98 8.02
C PHE A 156 -9.75 -6.10 7.52
N GLY A 157 -8.47 -5.79 7.30
CA GLY A 157 -7.39 -6.76 7.09
C GLY A 157 -6.82 -7.33 8.39
N ASP A 158 -5.49 -7.40 8.48
CA ASP A 158 -4.78 -7.94 9.64
C ASP A 158 -4.41 -6.88 10.70
N GLY A 159 -4.55 -5.58 10.36
CA GLY A 159 -4.34 -4.45 11.27
C GLY A 159 -2.94 -4.36 11.89
N GLN A 160 -1.91 -5.00 11.33
CA GLN A 160 -0.58 -5.07 11.96
C GLN A 160 0.03 -3.70 12.28
N ASN A 161 -0.24 -2.70 11.43
CA ASN A 161 0.31 -1.35 11.52
C ASN A 161 -0.71 -0.28 11.95
N ILE A 162 -1.90 -0.68 12.40
CA ILE A 162 -2.94 0.29 12.80
C ILE A 162 -2.50 1.21 13.94
N ARG A 163 -1.71 0.67 14.88
CA ARG A 163 -1.22 1.42 16.04
C ARG A 163 -0.37 2.62 15.64
N VAL A 164 0.32 2.55 14.49
CA VAL A 164 1.11 3.66 13.94
C VAL A 164 0.19 4.86 13.66
N ILE A 165 -0.97 4.60 13.04
CA ILE A 165 -1.97 5.65 12.75
C ILE A 165 -2.56 6.18 14.06
N GLU A 166 -2.97 5.30 14.97
CA GLU A 166 -3.61 5.69 16.23
C GLU A 166 -2.71 6.58 17.08
N GLN A 167 -1.43 6.26 17.17
CA GLN A 167 -0.43 7.09 17.84
C GLN A 167 -0.23 8.41 17.10
N ALA A 168 -0.09 8.37 15.77
CA ALA A 168 0.11 9.57 14.96
C ALA A 168 -1.06 10.55 15.06
N ILE A 169 -2.30 10.07 15.19
CA ILE A 169 -3.48 10.91 15.42
C ILE A 169 -3.38 11.62 16.79
N GLN A 170 -2.98 10.89 17.84
CA GLN A 170 -2.95 11.38 19.23
C GLN A 170 -1.84 12.40 19.53
N THR A 171 -0.75 12.41 18.77
CA THR A 171 0.34 13.39 18.93
C THR A 171 -0.22 14.81 18.80
N LYS A 172 0.18 15.77 19.64
CA LYS A 172 -0.29 17.16 19.50
C LYS A 172 0.52 17.94 18.47
#